data_AF-A0A6J7JVZ5-F1
#
_entry.id   AF-A0A6J7JVZ5-F1
#
_cell.length_a   1.000
_cell.length_b   1.000
_cell.length_c   1.000
_cell.angle_alpha   90.00
_cell.angle_beta   90.00
_cell.angle_gamma   90.00
#
_symmetry.space_group_name_H-M   'P 1'
#
loop_
_entity.id
_entity.type
_entity.pdbx_description
1 polymer ?
#
loop_
_entity_poly.entity_id
_entity_poly.type
_entity_poly.pdbx_seq_one_letter_code
_entity_poly.pdbx_strand_id
1 'polypeptide(L)'
;MTGQVRVRAAPPSPEPNNQDVFIWALYLLGGADRDIDVEAVYLKSFELAPARLGWRTRPDLPDYKKTAKALQSVEAKTHVGLVQKSGAYFRRLTAEGARWVEQYRVALEAAYSGKAPVAAASTNEHQKRRRSLKESRAFEAWVSGDGLELLDLADALDCTGASPASVWRARVTEVRRAADVLQDEELATFSEQVHQFLSTQVGGYA
;
A
#
# COMPACT_ATOMS: atom_id res chain seq x y z
N MET A 1 -12.88 -14.28 -27.86
CA MET A 1 -12.50 -12.85 -27.79
C MET A 1 -11.39 -12.70 -26.77
N THR A 2 -10.14 -12.76 -27.21
CA THR A 2 -8.95 -12.58 -26.36
C THR A 2 -8.82 -11.09 -26.05
N GLY A 3 -9.36 -10.67 -24.90
CA GLY A 3 -9.09 -9.34 -24.36
C GLY A 3 -7.58 -9.20 -24.17
N GLN A 4 -6.96 -8.29 -24.93
CA GLN A 4 -5.54 -8.04 -24.86
C GLN A 4 -5.23 -7.46 -23.48
N VAL A 5 -4.66 -8.29 -22.60
CA VAL A 5 -4.27 -7.86 -21.26
C VAL A 5 -3.19 -6.79 -21.43
N ARG A 6 -3.47 -5.55 -21.02
CA ARG A 6 -2.49 -4.46 -21.05
C ARG A 6 -1.33 -4.80 -20.12
N VAL A 7 -0.16 -4.99 -20.70
CA VAL A 7 1.09 -5.21 -19.96
C VAL A 7 1.47 -3.93 -19.22
N ARG A 8 1.95 -4.05 -17.99
CA ARG A 8 2.44 -2.89 -17.22
C ARG A 8 3.56 -2.17 -17.97
N ALA A 9 3.37 -0.87 -18.20
CA ALA A 9 4.42 0.03 -18.71
C ALA A 9 4.98 0.99 -17.63
N ALA A 10 4.25 1.16 -16.52
CA ALA A 10 4.64 2.08 -15.45
C ALA A 10 5.98 1.66 -14.80
N PRO A 11 6.83 2.62 -14.41
CA PRO A 11 8.09 2.35 -13.70
C PRO A 11 7.86 1.65 -12.36
N PRO A 12 8.90 1.06 -11.74
CA PRO A 12 8.82 0.60 -10.36
C PRO A 12 8.39 1.75 -9.42
N SER A 13 7.86 1.41 -8.26
CA SER A 13 7.50 2.41 -7.27
C SER A 13 8.74 3.18 -6.81
N PRO A 14 8.60 4.49 -6.52
CA PRO A 14 9.70 5.29 -5.97
C PRO A 14 10.06 4.86 -4.55
N GLU A 15 9.13 4.24 -3.83
CA GLU A 15 9.36 3.62 -2.53
C GLU A 15 9.44 2.09 -2.66
N PRO A 16 10.31 1.41 -1.89
CA PRO A 16 10.36 -0.04 -1.86
C PRO A 16 9.02 -0.68 -1.57
N ASN A 17 8.65 -1.72 -2.33
CA ASN A 17 7.42 -2.46 -2.15
C ASN A 17 7.63 -3.98 -2.34
N ASN A 18 6.63 -4.79 -1.99
CA ASN A 18 6.77 -6.24 -1.99
C ASN A 18 6.63 -6.85 -3.40
N GLN A 19 5.94 -6.15 -4.32
CA GLN A 19 5.69 -6.60 -5.68
C GLN A 19 6.94 -6.41 -6.56
N ASP A 20 7.57 -5.25 -6.48
CA ASP A 20 8.78 -4.92 -7.21
C ASP A 20 9.95 -5.80 -6.75
N VAL A 21 10.12 -6.03 -5.44
CA VAL A 21 11.15 -6.97 -4.94
C VAL A 21 10.90 -8.41 -5.42
N PHE A 22 9.64 -8.82 -5.57
CA PHE A 22 9.30 -10.15 -6.10
C PHE A 22 9.74 -10.29 -7.57
N ILE A 23 9.44 -9.29 -8.41
CA ILE A 23 9.87 -9.27 -9.81
C ILE A 23 11.39 -9.27 -9.91
N TRP A 24 12.06 -8.46 -9.08
CA TRP A 24 13.51 -8.38 -9.03
C TRP A 24 14.15 -9.70 -8.56
N ALA A 25 13.61 -10.33 -7.52
CA ALA A 25 14.07 -11.64 -7.05
C ALA A 25 13.93 -12.72 -8.13
N LEU A 26 12.79 -12.74 -8.84
CA LEU A 26 12.58 -13.68 -9.94
C LEU A 26 13.60 -13.47 -11.06
N TYR A 27 13.89 -12.22 -11.42
CA TYR A 27 14.93 -11.89 -12.39
C TYR A 27 16.31 -12.39 -11.95
N LEU A 28 16.74 -12.09 -10.72
CA LEU A 28 18.04 -12.50 -10.17
C LEU A 28 18.23 -14.02 -10.11
N LEU A 29 17.15 -14.79 -9.98
CA LEU A 29 17.19 -16.26 -10.00
C LEU A 29 17.28 -16.85 -11.43
N GLY A 30 17.29 -16.01 -12.46
CA GLY A 30 17.31 -16.39 -13.87
C GLY A 30 15.91 -16.60 -14.45
N GLY A 31 14.88 -15.99 -13.86
CA GLY A 31 13.49 -16.12 -14.31
C GLY A 31 13.22 -15.56 -15.71
N ALA A 32 14.16 -14.83 -16.32
CA ALA A 32 14.08 -14.45 -17.73
C ALA A 32 14.22 -15.68 -18.66
N ASP A 33 15.08 -16.63 -18.28
CA ASP A 33 15.50 -17.73 -19.15
C ASP A 33 14.80 -19.05 -18.82
N ARG A 34 14.43 -19.25 -17.54
CA ARG A 34 13.90 -20.52 -17.05
C ARG A 34 12.76 -20.34 -16.06
N ASP A 35 12.02 -21.42 -15.84
CA ASP A 35 11.04 -21.51 -14.77
C ASP A 35 11.73 -21.61 -13.40
N ILE A 36 11.24 -20.83 -12.45
CA ILE A 36 11.75 -20.74 -11.08
C ILE A 36 10.65 -21.18 -10.12
N ASP A 37 11.03 -22.00 -9.15
CA ASP A 37 10.13 -22.37 -8.06
C ASP A 37 9.78 -21.14 -7.22
N VAL A 38 8.49 -20.95 -6.96
CA VAL A 38 7.95 -19.81 -6.22
C VAL A 38 8.54 -19.71 -4.82
N GLU A 39 8.85 -20.82 -4.17
CA GLU A 39 9.47 -20.81 -2.84
C GLU A 39 10.89 -20.23 -2.90
N ALA A 40 11.65 -20.54 -3.97
CA ALA A 40 12.95 -19.92 -4.19
C ALA A 40 12.82 -18.40 -4.39
N VAL A 41 11.80 -17.94 -5.12
CA VAL A 41 11.52 -16.51 -5.26
C VAL A 41 11.14 -15.88 -3.93
N TYR A 42 10.37 -16.56 -3.08
CA TYR A 42 10.01 -16.06 -1.74
C TYR A 42 11.24 -15.91 -0.85
N LEU A 43 12.12 -16.91 -0.83
CA LEU A 43 13.37 -16.88 -0.08
C LEU A 43 14.28 -15.75 -0.57
N LYS A 44 14.44 -15.60 -1.89
CA LYS A 44 15.25 -14.53 -2.45
C LYS A 44 14.65 -13.14 -2.19
N SER A 45 13.33 -13.01 -2.25
CA SER A 45 12.65 -11.75 -1.92
C SER A 45 12.88 -11.38 -0.45
N PHE A 46 12.81 -12.38 0.46
CA PHE A 46 13.10 -12.19 1.88
C PHE A 46 14.56 -11.82 2.13
N GLU A 47 15.52 -12.45 1.44
CA GLU A 47 16.94 -12.09 1.50
C GLU A 47 17.16 -10.61 1.13
N LEU A 48 16.49 -10.14 0.08
CA LEU A 48 16.61 -8.75 -0.40
C LEU A 48 15.91 -7.75 0.52
N ALA A 49 14.78 -8.12 1.12
CA ALA A 49 13.97 -7.22 1.94
C ALA A 49 13.46 -7.87 3.24
N PRO A 50 14.37 -8.25 4.17
CA PRO A 50 14.01 -9.06 5.34
C PRO A 50 13.06 -8.32 6.29
N ALA A 51 13.24 -7.00 6.47
CA ALA A 51 12.35 -6.19 7.30
C ALA A 51 10.93 -6.07 6.72
N ARG A 52 10.76 -6.23 5.40
CA ARG A 52 9.45 -6.19 4.73
C ARG A 52 8.77 -7.54 4.77
N LEU A 53 9.51 -8.57 4.35
CA LEU A 53 8.97 -9.89 4.04
C LEU A 53 9.20 -10.92 5.15
N GLY A 54 9.89 -10.56 6.24
CA GLY A 54 10.04 -11.40 7.43
C GLY A 54 8.98 -11.15 8.51
N TRP A 55 8.99 -12.00 9.54
CA TRP A 55 8.21 -11.76 10.75
C TRP A 55 8.83 -10.64 11.61
N ARG A 56 7.96 -9.86 12.26
CA ARG A 56 8.40 -8.80 13.20
C ARG A 56 9.19 -9.37 14.38
N THR A 57 8.78 -10.52 14.90
CA THR A 57 9.37 -11.14 16.10
C THR A 57 10.40 -12.22 15.78
N ARG A 58 10.49 -12.66 14.53
CA ARG A 58 11.44 -13.65 14.01
C ARG A 58 12.03 -13.13 12.71
N PRO A 59 12.93 -12.15 12.77
CA PRO A 59 13.51 -11.51 11.58
C PRO A 59 14.38 -12.46 10.75
N ASP A 60 14.68 -13.64 11.29
CA ASP A 60 15.37 -14.76 10.64
C ASP A 60 14.46 -15.58 9.70
N LEU A 61 13.13 -15.43 9.80
CA LEU A 61 12.17 -16.25 9.06
C LEU A 61 11.34 -15.43 8.07
N PRO A 62 11.13 -15.94 6.84
CA PRO A 62 10.22 -15.33 5.88
C PRO A 62 8.76 -15.48 6.33
N ASP A 63 7.98 -14.43 6.12
CA ASP A 63 6.53 -14.42 6.26
C ASP A 63 5.87 -14.88 4.96
N TYR A 64 5.52 -16.18 4.89
CA TYR A 64 4.83 -16.77 3.75
C TYR A 64 3.59 -15.97 3.30
N LYS A 65 2.82 -15.41 4.24
CA LYS A 65 1.61 -14.65 3.91
C LYS A 65 1.95 -13.37 3.15
N LYS A 66 3.04 -12.69 3.51
CA LYS A 66 3.48 -11.47 2.84
C LYS A 66 4.03 -11.75 1.44
N THR A 67 4.83 -12.81 1.28
CA THR A 67 5.39 -13.20 -0.02
C THR A 67 4.32 -13.74 -0.97
N ALA A 68 3.41 -14.59 -0.48
CA ALA A 68 2.29 -15.10 -1.27
C ALA A 68 1.33 -13.98 -1.72
N LYS A 69 1.05 -13.00 -0.85
CA LYS A 69 0.24 -11.83 -1.21
C LYS A 69 0.93 -10.96 -2.27
N ALA A 70 2.26 -10.86 -2.24
CA ALA A 70 3.02 -10.15 -3.27
C ALA A 70 2.84 -10.81 -4.64
N LEU A 71 2.99 -12.13 -4.73
CA LEU A 71 2.73 -12.90 -5.96
C LEU A 71 1.30 -12.66 -6.48
N GLN A 72 0.29 -12.84 -5.62
CA GLN A 72 -1.11 -12.64 -6.02
C GLN A 72 -1.33 -11.22 -6.56
N SER A 73 -0.70 -10.22 -5.94
CA SER A 73 -0.80 -8.83 -6.35
C SER A 73 -0.05 -8.54 -7.66
N VAL A 74 1.08 -9.21 -7.91
CA VAL A 74 1.83 -9.15 -9.16
C VAL A 74 0.99 -9.70 -10.31
N GLU A 75 0.41 -10.89 -10.13
CA GLU A 75 -0.36 -11.59 -11.16
C GLU A 75 -1.69 -10.88 -11.48
N ALA A 76 -2.38 -10.37 -10.46
CA ALA A 76 -3.76 -9.90 -10.63
C ALA A 76 -3.91 -8.38 -10.81
N LYS A 77 -2.95 -7.56 -10.36
CA LYS A 77 -3.19 -6.10 -10.18
C LYS A 77 -2.06 -5.20 -10.66
N THR A 78 -0.83 -5.46 -10.21
CA THR A 78 0.24 -4.46 -10.26
C THR A 78 1.19 -4.65 -11.44
N HIS A 79 1.56 -5.89 -11.75
CA HIS A 79 2.60 -6.24 -12.73
C HIS A 79 2.02 -7.18 -13.80
N VAL A 80 0.76 -6.94 -14.14
CA VAL A 80 0.01 -7.75 -15.08
C VAL A 80 0.77 -7.82 -16.40
N GLY A 81 0.94 -9.05 -16.91
CA GLY A 81 1.64 -9.33 -18.17
C GLY A 81 3.17 -9.44 -18.08
N LEU A 82 3.79 -9.15 -16.93
CA LEU A 82 5.25 -9.29 -16.76
C LEU A 82 5.68 -10.70 -16.32
N VAL A 83 4.78 -11.45 -15.69
CA VAL A 83 5.05 -12.81 -15.19
C VAL A 83 4.16 -13.81 -15.90
N GLN A 84 4.75 -14.92 -16.31
CA GLN A 84 4.05 -16.09 -16.82
C GLN A 84 4.01 -17.18 -15.75
N LYS A 85 2.85 -17.82 -15.65
CA LYS A 85 2.61 -18.98 -14.81
C LYS A 85 2.76 -20.26 -15.65
N SER A 86 3.83 -21.01 -15.39
CA SER A 86 4.13 -22.28 -16.08
C SER A 86 3.66 -23.51 -15.30
N GLY A 87 3.01 -23.32 -14.14
CA GLY A 87 2.48 -24.39 -13.29
C GLY A 87 1.94 -23.85 -11.97
N ALA A 88 1.61 -24.73 -11.03
CA ALA A 88 1.20 -24.31 -9.69
C ALA A 88 2.34 -23.55 -8.98
N TYR A 89 3.53 -24.13 -8.99
CA TYR A 89 4.69 -23.68 -8.24
C TYR A 89 5.74 -22.92 -9.05
N PHE A 90 5.62 -22.89 -10.39
CA PHE A 90 6.65 -22.32 -11.25
C PHE A 90 6.25 -20.98 -11.84
N ARG A 91 7.18 -20.03 -11.84
CA ARG A 91 7.05 -18.71 -12.46
C ARG A 91 8.28 -18.38 -13.30
N ARG A 92 8.05 -17.64 -14.37
CA ARG A 92 9.08 -17.03 -15.21
C ARG A 92 8.64 -15.65 -15.65
N LEU A 93 9.58 -14.80 -16.02
CA LEU A 93 9.27 -13.53 -16.67
C LEU A 93 8.81 -13.80 -18.10
N THR A 94 7.87 -12.98 -18.57
CA THR A 94 7.59 -12.86 -20.00
C THR A 94 8.71 -12.08 -20.68
N ALA A 95 8.73 -12.05 -22.02
CA ALA A 95 9.66 -11.19 -22.76
C ALA A 95 9.51 -9.72 -22.36
N GLU A 96 8.28 -9.24 -22.16
CA GLU A 96 8.03 -7.88 -21.67
C GLU A 96 8.46 -7.71 -20.21
N GLY A 97 8.28 -8.72 -19.36
CA GLY A 97 8.80 -8.74 -17.99
C GLY A 97 10.32 -8.57 -17.93
N ALA A 98 11.04 -9.33 -18.74
CA ALA A 98 12.49 -9.21 -18.84
C ALA A 98 12.92 -7.82 -19.31
N ARG A 99 12.29 -7.29 -20.37
CA ARG A 99 12.57 -5.92 -20.85
C ARG A 99 12.28 -4.85 -19.80
N TRP A 100 11.17 -4.97 -19.08
CA TRP A 100 10.80 -4.04 -18.03
C TRP A 100 11.86 -4.02 -16.92
N VAL A 101 12.34 -5.19 -16.49
CA VAL A 101 13.41 -5.27 -15.50
C VAL A 101 14.71 -4.65 -16.02
N GLU A 102 15.10 -4.93 -17.27
CA GLU A 102 16.30 -4.33 -17.86
C GLU A 102 16.20 -2.81 -17.97
N GLN A 103 15.05 -2.30 -18.40
CA GLN A 103 14.79 -0.86 -18.50
C GLN A 103 14.95 -0.15 -17.16
N TYR A 104 14.49 -0.77 -16.07
CA TYR A 104 14.49 -0.17 -14.74
C TYR A 104 15.54 -0.79 -13.79
N ARG A 105 16.53 -1.51 -14.33
CA ARG A 105 17.54 -2.24 -13.57
C ARG A 105 18.21 -1.36 -12.54
N VAL A 106 18.67 -0.17 -12.95
CA VAL A 106 19.38 0.77 -12.05
C VAL A 106 18.51 1.16 -10.86
N ALA A 107 17.21 1.41 -11.08
CA ALA A 107 16.28 1.77 -10.01
C ALA A 107 16.01 0.58 -9.06
N LEU A 108 15.80 -0.62 -9.61
CA LEU A 108 15.58 -1.84 -8.83
C LEU A 108 16.82 -2.23 -8.02
N GLU A 109 18.00 -2.12 -8.63
CA GLU A 109 19.28 -2.41 -7.97
C GLU A 109 19.55 -1.44 -6.83
N ALA A 110 19.34 -0.13 -7.05
CA ALA A 110 19.45 0.88 -6.00
C ALA A 110 18.47 0.64 -4.84
N ALA A 111 17.24 0.20 -5.16
CA ALA A 111 16.20 -0.02 -4.16
C ALA A 111 16.37 -1.32 -3.34
N TYR A 112 16.93 -2.38 -3.94
CA TYR A 112 16.88 -3.74 -3.36
C TYR A 112 18.21 -4.47 -3.26
N SER A 113 19.28 -3.97 -3.88
CA SER A 113 20.62 -4.61 -3.89
C SER A 113 21.68 -3.78 -3.16
N GLY A 114 21.28 -2.66 -2.55
CA GLY A 114 22.16 -1.80 -1.75
C GLY A 114 22.55 -2.42 -0.40
N LYS A 115 23.61 -1.87 0.23
CA LYS A 115 24.03 -2.25 1.59
C LYS A 115 23.05 -1.79 2.68
N ALA A 116 22.22 -0.79 2.37
CA ALA A 116 21.22 -0.29 3.30
C ALA A 116 20.04 -1.27 3.38
N PRO A 117 19.57 -1.64 4.58
CA PRO A 117 18.41 -2.49 4.73
C PRO A 117 17.19 -1.88 4.04
N VAL A 118 16.47 -2.67 3.25
CA VAL A 118 15.20 -2.25 2.67
C VAL A 118 14.20 -2.03 3.80
N ALA A 119 13.76 -0.78 3.98
CA ALA A 119 12.88 -0.40 5.06
C ALA A 119 11.58 -1.23 5.05
N ALA A 120 11.06 -1.54 6.24
CA ALA A 120 9.75 -2.17 6.39
C ALA A 120 8.66 -1.38 5.64
N ALA A 121 7.59 -2.05 5.24
CA ALA A 121 6.42 -1.34 4.72
C ALA A 121 5.98 -0.32 5.77
N SER A 122 5.75 0.93 5.37
CA SER A 122 5.17 1.92 6.27
C SER A 122 3.76 1.46 6.66
N THR A 123 3.68 0.80 7.80
CA THR A 123 2.42 0.40 8.45
C THR A 123 1.92 1.50 9.37
N ASN A 124 2.40 2.74 9.21
CA ASN A 124 1.90 3.83 10.04
C ASN A 124 0.48 4.16 9.55
N GLU A 125 -0.49 3.43 10.10
CA GLU A 125 -1.92 3.59 9.82
C GLU A 125 -2.34 5.04 10.07
N HIS A 126 -1.72 5.73 11.03
CA HIS A 126 -1.92 7.16 11.25
C HIS A 126 -1.43 8.00 10.07
N GLN A 127 -0.27 7.71 9.47
CA GLN A 127 0.20 8.40 8.26
C GLN A 127 -0.72 8.16 7.06
N LYS A 128 -1.20 6.92 6.90
CA LYS A 128 -2.15 6.60 5.83
C LYS A 128 -3.49 7.31 6.04
N ARG A 129 -4.01 7.30 7.27
CA ARG A 129 -5.24 8.00 7.64
C ARG A 129 -5.11 9.51 7.46
N ARG A 130 -4.00 10.10 7.90
CA ARG A 130 -3.68 11.51 7.65
C ARG A 130 -3.72 11.83 6.17
N ARG A 131 -3.01 11.06 5.33
CA ARG A 131 -2.97 11.29 3.89
C ARG A 131 -4.36 11.23 3.28
N SER A 132 -5.11 10.17 3.57
CA SER A 132 -6.47 9.98 3.05
C SER A 132 -7.42 11.11 3.47
N LEU A 133 -7.28 11.63 4.69
CA LEU A 133 -8.09 12.76 5.15
C LEU A 133 -7.68 14.06 4.46
N LYS A 134 -6.38 14.36 4.36
CA LYS A 134 -5.91 15.58 3.68
C LYS A 134 -6.22 15.60 2.18
N GLU A 135 -6.40 14.44 1.57
CA GLU A 135 -6.84 14.27 0.18
C GLU A 135 -8.38 14.25 0.03
N SER A 136 -9.13 14.30 1.13
CA SER A 136 -10.60 14.25 1.10
C SER A 136 -11.22 15.62 0.83
N ARG A 137 -12.38 15.61 0.14
CA ARG A 137 -13.16 16.83 -0.14
C ARG A 137 -13.56 17.58 1.12
N ALA A 138 -13.89 16.86 2.20
CA ALA A 138 -14.23 17.48 3.48
C ALA A 138 -13.07 18.30 4.07
N PHE A 139 -11.84 17.81 3.93
CA PHE A 139 -10.66 18.52 4.42
C PHE A 139 -10.34 19.73 3.54
N GLU A 140 -10.44 19.58 2.22
CA GLU A 140 -10.23 20.68 1.27
C GLU A 140 -11.24 21.82 1.48
N ALA A 141 -12.52 21.49 1.66
CA ALA A 141 -13.59 22.46 1.95
C ALA A 141 -13.36 23.18 3.29
N TRP A 142 -12.90 22.45 4.31
CA TRP A 142 -12.53 23.03 5.59
C TRP A 142 -11.35 24.02 5.48
N VAL A 143 -10.27 23.64 4.78
CA VAL A 143 -9.11 24.52 4.56
C VAL A 143 -9.48 25.75 3.75
N SER A 144 -10.36 25.60 2.76
CA SER A 144 -10.78 26.70 1.88
C SER A 144 -11.79 27.64 2.53
N GLY A 145 -12.37 27.24 3.67
CA GLY A 145 -13.40 28.01 4.38
C GLY A 145 -14.82 27.84 3.83
N ASP A 146 -15.02 26.91 2.91
CA ASP A 146 -16.33 26.58 2.32
C ASP A 146 -17.25 25.85 3.31
N GLY A 147 -16.70 25.41 4.43
CA GLY A 147 -17.43 24.75 5.51
C GLY A 147 -17.40 23.22 5.41
N LEU A 148 -18.09 22.58 6.35
CA LEU A 148 -18.17 21.12 6.43
C LEU A 148 -19.56 20.65 5.96
N GLU A 149 -19.57 19.59 5.14
CA GLU A 149 -20.81 18.90 4.74
C GLU A 149 -20.83 17.46 5.29
N LEU A 150 -22.00 17.01 5.73
CA LEU A 150 -22.14 15.69 6.38
C LEU A 150 -21.79 14.53 5.44
N LEU A 151 -22.12 14.65 4.15
CA LEU A 151 -21.86 13.61 3.16
C LEU A 151 -20.35 13.48 2.86
N ASP A 152 -19.69 14.61 2.61
CA ASP A 152 -18.24 14.63 2.39
C ASP A 152 -17.49 14.13 3.63
N LEU A 153 -17.99 14.43 4.83
CA LEU A 153 -17.44 13.89 6.09
C LEU A 153 -17.66 12.39 6.24
N ALA A 154 -18.81 11.86 5.80
CA ALA A 154 -19.07 10.43 5.85
C ALA A 154 -18.07 9.67 4.97
N ASP A 155 -17.84 10.17 3.75
CA ASP A 155 -16.88 9.63 2.82
C ASP A 155 -15.45 9.72 3.39
N ALA A 156 -15.04 10.88 3.90
CA ALA A 156 -13.72 11.08 4.50
C ALA A 156 -13.46 10.19 5.73
N LEU A 157 -14.50 9.94 6.53
CA LEU A 157 -14.43 9.16 7.76
C LEU A 157 -14.67 7.65 7.57
N ASP A 158 -14.90 7.19 6.34
CA ASP A 158 -15.24 5.79 6.02
C ASP A 158 -16.48 5.31 6.82
N CYS A 159 -17.55 6.13 6.79
CA CYS A 159 -18.86 5.78 7.31
C CYS A 159 -19.96 6.27 6.36
N THR A 160 -21.22 6.20 6.78
CA THR A 160 -22.37 6.66 5.98
C THR A 160 -23.07 7.82 6.68
N GLY A 161 -23.74 8.70 5.93
CA GLY A 161 -24.54 9.80 6.48
C GLY A 161 -25.61 9.35 7.49
N ALA A 162 -26.10 8.11 7.37
CA ALA A 162 -27.08 7.49 8.26
C ALA A 162 -26.45 6.71 9.43
N SER A 163 -25.12 6.76 9.59
CA SER A 163 -24.43 6.02 10.65
C SER A 163 -24.85 6.53 12.04
N PRO A 164 -24.98 5.65 13.05
CA PRO A 164 -25.27 6.06 14.42
C PRO A 164 -24.21 7.01 14.98
N ALA A 165 -24.61 7.88 15.90
CA ALA A 165 -23.71 8.83 16.57
C ALA A 165 -22.45 8.19 17.18
N SER A 166 -22.57 6.96 17.71
CA SER A 166 -21.42 6.21 18.24
C SER A 166 -20.36 5.89 17.20
N VAL A 167 -20.76 5.61 15.94
CA VAL A 167 -19.84 5.35 14.84
C VAL A 167 -19.09 6.63 14.47
N TRP A 168 -19.82 7.74 14.34
CA TRP A 168 -19.21 9.05 14.08
C TRP A 168 -18.18 9.42 15.16
N ARG A 169 -18.54 9.27 16.44
CA ARG A 169 -17.63 9.55 17.56
C ARG A 169 -16.37 8.68 17.50
N ALA A 170 -16.52 7.39 17.22
CA ALA A 170 -15.39 6.49 17.07
C ALA A 170 -14.46 6.94 15.93
N ARG A 171 -15.01 7.32 14.76
CA ARG A 171 -14.21 7.79 13.62
C ARG A 171 -13.48 9.08 13.91
N VAL A 172 -14.12 10.07 14.53
CA VAL A 172 -13.46 11.32 14.91
C VAL A 172 -12.37 11.08 15.96
N THR A 173 -12.59 10.17 16.91
CA THR A 173 -11.57 9.76 17.89
C THR A 173 -10.35 9.13 17.22
N GLU A 174 -10.55 8.33 16.17
CA GLU A 174 -9.44 7.76 15.36
C GLU A 174 -8.64 8.87 14.66
N VAL A 175 -9.30 9.91 14.14
CA VAL A 175 -8.62 11.07 13.54
C VAL A 175 -7.81 11.82 14.59
N ARG A 176 -8.40 12.13 15.75
CA ARG A 176 -7.72 12.81 16.84
C ARG A 176 -6.47 12.04 17.30
N ARG A 177 -6.62 10.72 17.48
CA ARG A 177 -5.50 9.85 17.83
C ARG A 177 -4.39 9.87 16.78
N ALA A 178 -4.74 9.90 15.50
CA ALA A 178 -3.75 10.01 14.42
C ALA A 178 -3.03 11.36 14.47
N ALA A 179 -3.74 12.46 14.77
CA ALA A 179 -3.13 13.77 14.95
C ALA A 179 -2.14 13.79 16.12
N ASP A 180 -2.53 13.24 17.28
CA ASP A 180 -1.67 13.23 18.47
C ASP A 180 -0.39 12.39 18.26
N VAL A 181 -0.51 11.20 17.66
CA VAL A 181 0.65 10.34 17.38
C VAL A 181 1.61 10.97 16.38
N LEU A 182 1.09 11.75 15.42
CA LEU A 182 1.88 12.39 14.38
C LEU A 182 2.32 13.82 14.74
N GLN A 183 1.86 14.35 15.88
CA GLN A 183 2.02 15.75 16.27
C GLN A 183 1.58 16.71 15.15
N ASP A 184 0.45 16.39 14.49
CA ASP A 184 -0.10 17.14 13.36
C ASP A 184 -1.21 18.09 13.84
N GLU A 185 -0.83 19.32 14.18
CA GLU A 185 -1.72 20.35 14.75
C GLU A 185 -2.89 20.72 13.81
N GLU A 186 -2.66 20.67 12.50
CA GLU A 186 -3.70 20.95 11.51
C GLU A 186 -4.77 19.86 11.53
N LEU A 187 -4.35 18.59 11.56
CA LEU A 187 -5.27 17.46 11.68
C LEU A 187 -5.99 17.45 13.04
N ALA A 188 -5.31 17.87 14.11
CA ALA A 188 -5.92 18.05 15.42
C ALA A 188 -7.03 19.09 15.38
N THR A 189 -6.78 20.24 14.74
CA THR A 189 -7.76 21.32 14.58
C THR A 189 -8.95 20.88 13.73
N PHE A 190 -8.69 20.19 12.61
CA PHE A 190 -9.74 19.62 11.78
C PHE A 190 -10.63 18.66 12.58
N SER A 191 -10.04 17.76 13.38
CA SER A 191 -10.81 16.79 14.18
C SER A 191 -11.75 17.45 15.19
N GLU A 192 -11.32 18.56 15.80
CA GLU A 192 -12.13 19.33 16.74
C GLU A 192 -13.29 20.04 16.03
N GLN A 193 -13.02 20.67 14.88
CA GLN A 193 -14.06 21.32 14.08
C GLN A 193 -15.12 20.32 13.59
N VAL A 194 -14.69 19.12 13.17
CA VAL A 194 -15.62 18.04 12.81
C VAL A 194 -16.45 17.59 14.01
N HIS A 195 -15.85 17.47 15.20
CA HIS A 195 -16.58 17.14 16.43
C HIS A 195 -17.68 18.17 16.73
N GLN A 196 -17.34 19.46 16.68
CA GLN A 196 -18.30 20.55 16.89
C GLN A 196 -19.42 20.55 15.86
N PHE A 197 -19.08 20.37 14.57
CA PHE A 197 -20.08 20.28 13.50
C PHE A 197 -21.07 19.14 13.73
N LEU A 198 -20.57 17.92 14.02
CA LEU A 198 -21.40 16.74 14.22
C LEU A 198 -22.31 16.84 15.45
N SER A 199 -21.91 17.58 16.49
CA SER A 199 -22.75 17.84 17.67
C SER A 199 -24.03 18.60 17.34
N THR A 200 -24.04 19.36 16.23
CA THR A 200 -25.21 20.12 15.76
C THR A 200 -26.03 19.37 14.72
N GLN A 201 -25.40 18.49 13.93
CA GLN A 201 -26.02 17.83 12.78
C GLN A 201 -26.52 16.41 13.07
N VAL A 202 -25.92 15.71 14.03
CA VAL A 202 -26.24 14.30 14.33
C VAL A 202 -26.90 14.19 15.71
N GLY A 203 -28.18 13.82 15.74
CA GLY A 203 -28.91 13.63 16.99
C GLY A 203 -28.25 12.58 17.89
N GLY A 204 -28.00 12.93 19.16
CA GLY A 204 -27.36 12.04 20.14
C GLY A 204 -25.82 11.94 20.01
N TYR A 205 -25.19 12.88 19.30
CA TYR A 205 -23.75 12.93 19.14
C TYR A 205 -22.99 13.48 20.36
N ALA A 206 -23.62 14.38 21.12
CA ALA A 206 -23.06 14.96 22.35
C ALA A 206 -22.58 13.91 23.36
#